data_AF-A0A411HQ05-F1
#
_entry.id   AF-A0A411HQ05-F1
#
_cell.length_a   1.000
_cell.length_b   1.000
_cell.length_c   1.000
_cell.angle_alpha   90.00
_cell.angle_beta   90.00
_cell.angle_gamma   90.00
#
_symmetry.space_group_name_H-M   'P 1'
#
loop_
_entity.id
_entity.type
_entity.pdbx_description
1 polymer ?
#
loop_
_entity_poly.entity_id
_entity_poly.type
_entity_poly.pdbx_seq_one_letter_code
_entity_poly.pdbx_strand_id
1 'polypeptide(L)'
;MLGAGTCILAADQAGNVNYAAATQASQAVTIAKATTTTALTTACMTTFVGNQPFTTLAVVTGSSPTGKVTFNQGASALCSNVILNSGSASCTTSTLATIGADTKDSYNLTASYSGDAQNAASVSAPLSVTVLRASDVVYRNGFEAGTLTCPIE
;
A
#
# COMPACT_ATOMS: atom_id res chain seq x y z
N MET A 1 -13.77 16.33 -14.65
CA MET A 1 -12.35 16.31 -15.03
C MET A 1 -12.09 14.94 -15.64
N LEU A 2 -11.62 14.84 -16.88
CA LEU A 2 -11.40 13.56 -17.56
C LEU A 2 -10.36 12.75 -16.78
N GLY A 3 -10.73 11.55 -16.38
CA GLY A 3 -9.85 10.64 -15.66
C GLY A 3 -8.74 10.07 -16.56
N ALA A 4 -7.85 9.26 -15.99
CA ALA A 4 -6.98 8.44 -16.81
C ALA A 4 -7.83 7.53 -17.70
N GLY A 5 -7.39 7.32 -18.93
CA GLY A 5 -8.18 6.64 -19.96
C GLY A 5 -8.03 7.28 -21.33
N THR A 6 -8.84 6.84 -22.29
CA THR A 6 -8.79 7.32 -23.66
C THR A 6 -9.91 8.31 -23.92
N CYS A 7 -9.57 9.51 -24.39
CA CYS A 7 -10.50 10.49 -24.92
C CYS A 7 -10.45 10.47 -26.45
N ILE A 8 -11.62 10.54 -27.10
CA ILE A 8 -11.69 10.63 -28.57
C ILE A 8 -11.97 12.09 -28.94
N LEU A 9 -11.09 12.67 -29.75
CA LEU A 9 -11.31 13.94 -30.43
C LEU A 9 -11.94 13.64 -31.79
N ALA A 10 -13.19 14.03 -31.98
CA ALA A 10 -13.89 13.92 -33.26
C ALA A 10 -13.93 15.30 -33.94
N ALA A 11 -13.53 15.34 -35.20
CA ALA A 11 -13.60 16.51 -36.06
C ALA A 11 -14.59 16.23 -37.19
N ASP A 12 -15.68 16.99 -37.20
CA ASP A 12 -16.71 16.97 -38.23
C ASP A 12 -16.71 18.28 -38.99
N GLN A 13 -16.88 18.19 -40.31
CA GLN A 13 -17.13 19.34 -41.16
C GLN A 13 -18.43 19.13 -41.92
N ALA A 14 -19.45 19.91 -41.57
CA ALA A 14 -20.69 19.94 -42.32
C ALA A 14 -20.44 20.47 -43.75
N GLY A 15 -21.20 19.93 -44.70
CA GLY A 15 -21.16 20.39 -46.09
C GLY A 15 -21.75 21.80 -46.25
N ASN A 16 -21.53 22.39 -47.41
CA ASN A 16 -22.13 23.65 -47.83
C ASN A 16 -22.50 23.61 -49.33
N VAL A 17 -22.87 24.77 -49.90
CA VAL A 17 -23.30 24.88 -51.30
C VAL A 17 -22.24 24.44 -52.32
N ASN A 18 -20.95 24.47 -51.94
CA ASN A 18 -19.83 24.14 -52.82
C ASN A 18 -19.16 22.80 -52.48
N TYR A 19 -19.37 22.25 -51.28
CA TYR A 19 -18.67 21.06 -50.79
C TYR A 19 -19.60 20.11 -50.03
N ALA A 20 -19.49 18.81 -50.30
CA ALA A 20 -20.16 17.78 -49.49
C ALA A 20 -19.62 17.76 -48.05
N ALA A 21 -20.40 17.21 -47.11
CA ALA A 21 -19.92 17.00 -45.74
C ALA A 21 -18.69 16.08 -45.73
N ALA A 22 -17.69 16.41 -44.92
CA ALA A 22 -16.50 15.58 -44.78
C ALA A 22 -16.81 14.36 -43.90
N THR A 23 -16.14 13.24 -44.20
CA THR A 23 -16.11 12.10 -43.28
C THR A 23 -15.49 12.53 -41.95
N GLN A 24 -16.13 12.15 -40.84
CA GLN A 24 -15.61 12.42 -39.51
C GLN A 24 -14.18 11.88 -39.35
N ALA A 25 -13.26 12.72 -38.91
CA ALA A 25 -11.92 12.29 -38.51
C ALA A 25 -11.89 12.16 -37.00
N SER A 26 -11.43 11.02 -36.48
CA SER A 26 -11.29 10.79 -35.04
C SER A 26 -9.84 10.54 -34.65
N GLN A 27 -9.38 11.18 -33.58
CA GLN A 27 -8.08 10.93 -32.96
C GLN A 27 -8.25 10.50 -31.50
N ALA A 28 -7.66 9.37 -31.14
CA ALA A 28 -7.60 8.93 -29.74
C ALA A 28 -6.45 9.62 -29.00
N VAL A 29 -6.72 10.08 -27.78
CA VAL A 29 -5.74 10.68 -26.85
C VAL A 29 -5.75 9.86 -25.56
N THR A 30 -4.60 9.28 -25.22
CA THR A 30 -4.44 8.48 -23.99
C THR A 30 -3.94 9.36 -22.85
N ILE A 31 -4.69 9.39 -21.76
CA ILE A 31 -4.33 10.04 -20.50
C ILE A 31 -3.82 8.95 -19.55
N ALA A 32 -2.54 9.00 -19.20
CA ALA A 32 -1.93 8.04 -18.28
C ALA A 32 -2.42 8.23 -16.84
N LYS A 33 -2.33 7.18 -16.03
CA LYS A 33 -2.56 7.26 -14.58
C LYS A 33 -1.48 8.09 -13.91
N ALA A 34 -1.85 8.78 -12.84
CA ALA A 34 -0.90 9.47 -11.96
C ALA A 34 0.03 8.44 -11.31
N THR A 35 1.32 8.77 -11.23
CA THR A 35 2.26 8.01 -10.42
C THR A 35 1.91 8.14 -8.94
N THR A 36 2.20 7.11 -8.16
CA THR A 36 1.97 7.13 -6.71
C THR A 36 3.22 6.74 -5.95
N THR A 37 3.29 7.15 -4.69
CA THR A 37 4.29 6.68 -3.74
C THR A 37 3.58 6.09 -2.53
N THR A 38 3.97 4.87 -2.14
CA THR A 38 3.50 4.23 -0.91
C THR A 38 4.62 4.26 0.12
N ALA A 39 4.35 4.79 1.31
CA ALA A 39 5.26 4.78 2.45
C ALA A 39 4.70 3.84 3.53
N LEU A 40 5.52 2.93 4.04
CA LEU A 40 5.18 2.05 5.16
C LEU A 40 5.94 2.50 6.40
N THR A 41 5.21 2.70 7.49
CA THR A 41 5.77 3.14 8.77
C THR A 41 5.15 2.37 9.93
N THR A 42 5.76 2.47 11.10
CA THR A 42 5.20 1.99 12.36
C THR A 42 5.59 2.97 13.47
N ALA A 43 4.72 3.11 14.48
CA ALA A 43 5.05 3.76 15.74
C ALA A 43 5.55 2.76 16.79
N CYS A 44 5.48 1.46 16.48
CA CYS A 44 5.91 0.39 17.37
C CYS A 44 7.43 0.20 17.32
N MET A 45 7.97 -0.50 18.32
CA MET A 45 9.36 -0.98 18.26
C MET A 45 9.52 -1.99 17.13
N THR A 46 10.65 -1.92 16.42
CA THR A 46 10.96 -2.85 15.32
C THR A 46 11.69 -4.09 15.79
N THR A 47 12.12 -4.15 17.05
CA THR A 47 12.63 -5.35 17.70
C THR A 47 11.73 -5.71 18.87
N PHE A 48 11.14 -6.90 18.88
CA PHE A 48 10.14 -7.29 19.87
C PHE A 48 9.97 -8.80 19.99
N VAL A 49 9.33 -9.28 21.07
CA VAL A 49 8.99 -10.71 21.22
C VAL A 49 7.80 -11.09 20.35
N GLY A 50 7.90 -12.23 19.66
CA GLY A 50 6.87 -12.71 18.74
C GLY A 50 5.49 -12.96 19.35
N ASN A 51 4.50 -13.14 18.48
CA ASN A 51 3.08 -13.37 18.80
C ASN A 51 2.38 -12.22 19.54
N GLN A 52 2.89 -10.99 19.36
CA GLN A 52 2.32 -9.77 19.92
C GLN A 52 1.70 -8.89 18.84
N PRO A 53 0.70 -8.06 19.16
CA PRO A 53 0.08 -7.15 18.21
C PRO A 53 1.10 -6.14 17.70
N PHE A 54 1.33 -6.10 16.39
CA PHE A 54 2.22 -5.16 15.72
C PHE A 54 1.45 -4.41 14.64
N THR A 55 1.37 -3.08 14.80
CA THR A 55 0.63 -2.21 13.89
C THR A 55 1.55 -1.46 12.94
N THR A 56 1.17 -1.44 11.67
CA THR A 56 1.83 -0.68 10.61
C THR A 56 0.84 0.22 9.91
N LEU A 57 1.34 1.35 9.41
CA LEU A 57 0.59 2.36 8.68
C LEU A 57 1.18 2.53 7.29
N ALA A 58 0.37 2.30 6.27
CA ALA A 58 0.70 2.65 4.89
C ALA A 58 0.05 3.99 4.54
N VAL A 59 0.83 4.91 3.97
CA VAL A 59 0.36 6.18 3.41
C VAL A 59 0.65 6.18 1.92
N VAL A 60 -0.37 6.44 1.11
CA VAL A 60 -0.29 6.52 -0.35
C VAL A 60 -0.48 7.96 -0.78
N THR A 61 0.48 8.50 -1.51
CA THR A 61 0.38 9.82 -2.15
C THR A 61 0.16 9.67 -3.65
N GLY A 62 -0.66 10.56 -4.22
CA GLY A 62 -1.09 10.50 -5.61
C GLY A 62 -2.22 11.50 -5.89
N SER A 63 -3.00 11.26 -6.93
CA SER A 63 -4.19 12.04 -7.27
C SER A 63 -5.41 11.50 -6.50
N SER A 64 -5.56 11.92 -5.24
CA SER A 64 -6.61 11.47 -4.32
C SER A 64 -6.80 9.95 -4.31
N PRO A 65 -5.75 9.18 -3.93
CA PRO A 65 -5.74 7.73 -4.08
C PRO A 65 -6.86 7.06 -3.27
N THR A 66 -7.55 6.17 -3.95
CA THR A 66 -8.59 5.26 -3.44
C THR A 66 -8.17 3.82 -3.65
N GLY A 67 -8.97 2.85 -3.21
CA GLY A 67 -8.68 1.45 -3.40
C GLY A 67 -8.09 0.82 -2.15
N LYS A 68 -7.13 -0.09 -2.32
CA LYS A 68 -6.70 -0.99 -1.24
C LYS A 68 -5.18 -1.17 -1.18
N VAL A 69 -4.71 -1.45 0.03
CA VAL A 69 -3.31 -1.80 0.33
C VAL A 69 -3.27 -3.22 0.90
N THR A 70 -2.29 -4.00 0.45
CA THR A 70 -1.93 -5.28 1.05
C THR A 70 -0.59 -5.14 1.75
N PHE A 71 -0.54 -5.53 3.03
CA PHE A 71 0.67 -5.56 3.85
C PHE A 71 1.27 -6.95 3.79
N ASN A 72 2.55 -7.05 3.43
CA ASN A 72 3.23 -8.32 3.18
C ASN A 72 4.45 -8.49 4.08
N GLN A 73 4.76 -9.73 4.39
CA GLN A 73 6.03 -10.22 4.90
C GLN A 73 6.65 -11.08 3.79
N GLY A 74 7.55 -10.50 3.00
CA GLY A 74 8.02 -11.13 1.77
C GLY A 74 6.85 -11.40 0.81
N ALA A 75 6.60 -12.67 0.48
CA ALA A 75 5.50 -13.09 -0.40
C ALA A 75 4.17 -13.37 0.32
N SER A 76 4.17 -13.41 1.66
CA SER A 76 2.99 -13.73 2.46
C SER A 76 2.26 -12.46 2.87
N ALA A 77 0.94 -12.41 2.70
CA ALA A 77 0.13 -11.28 3.16
C ALA A 77 -0.17 -11.38 4.66
N LEU A 78 0.14 -10.31 5.41
CA LEU A 78 -0.24 -10.15 6.82
C LEU A 78 -1.65 -9.59 6.94
N CYS A 79 -1.95 -8.53 6.17
CA CYS A 79 -3.29 -7.97 6.01
C CYS A 79 -3.56 -7.74 4.53
N SER A 80 -4.58 -8.38 3.99
CA SER A 80 -4.96 -8.27 2.58
C SER A 80 -6.06 -7.24 2.39
N ASN A 81 -6.00 -6.49 1.28
CA ASN A 81 -7.13 -5.70 0.80
C ASN A 81 -7.66 -4.66 1.80
N VAL A 82 -6.77 -4.03 2.58
CA VAL A 82 -7.12 -2.99 3.55
C VAL A 82 -7.50 -1.72 2.79
N ILE A 83 -8.70 -1.20 3.05
CA ILE A 83 -9.23 -0.02 2.34
C ILE A 83 -8.44 1.22 2.73
N LEU A 84 -8.10 2.06 1.73
CA LEU A 84 -7.58 3.39 1.97
C LEU A 84 -8.68 4.31 2.51
N ASN A 85 -8.44 4.89 3.68
CA ASN A 85 -9.21 5.98 4.25
C ASN A 85 -8.37 7.26 4.15
N SER A 86 -8.75 8.17 3.26
CA SER A 86 -8.01 9.41 3.01
C SER A 86 -6.52 9.20 2.69
N GLY A 87 -6.22 8.22 1.84
CA GLY A 87 -4.86 7.89 1.43
C GLY A 87 -4.05 7.09 2.47
N SER A 88 -4.67 6.60 3.54
CA SER A 88 -4.00 5.79 4.57
C SER A 88 -4.69 4.46 4.84
N ALA A 89 -3.93 3.42 5.14
CA ALA A 89 -4.40 2.10 5.55
C ALA A 89 -3.59 1.60 6.75
N SER A 90 -4.25 0.95 7.72
CA SER A 90 -3.60 0.41 8.92
C SER A 90 -3.75 -1.11 8.97
N CYS A 91 -2.70 -1.80 9.40
CA CYS A 91 -2.68 -3.26 9.58
C CYS A 91 -2.10 -3.59 10.95
N THR A 92 -2.87 -4.30 11.77
CA THR A 92 -2.40 -4.91 13.02
C THR A 92 -2.33 -6.43 12.82
N THR A 93 -1.16 -7.02 13.06
CA THR A 93 -0.98 -8.48 13.03
C THR A 93 -0.40 -8.98 14.36
N SER A 94 -0.74 -10.20 14.76
CA SER A 94 -0.14 -10.88 15.91
C SER A 94 0.56 -12.18 15.53
N THR A 95 0.83 -12.40 14.24
CA THR A 95 1.37 -13.67 13.71
C THR A 95 2.87 -13.63 13.44
N LEU A 96 3.53 -12.50 13.71
CA LEU A 96 4.98 -12.37 13.57
C LEU A 96 5.65 -13.15 14.72
N ALA A 97 6.35 -14.23 14.38
CA ALA A 97 7.00 -15.14 15.31
C ALA A 97 8.30 -15.65 14.69
N THR A 98 9.28 -16.03 15.50
CA THR A 98 10.50 -16.69 15.00
C THR A 98 10.19 -18.02 14.32
N ILE A 99 10.97 -18.41 13.33
CA ILE A 99 10.87 -19.67 12.60
C ILE A 99 11.91 -20.66 13.15
N GLY A 100 11.58 -21.95 13.17
CA GLY A 100 12.57 -23.01 13.40
C GLY A 100 13.15 -23.06 14.82
N ALA A 101 14.48 -23.08 14.96
CA ALA A 101 15.22 -23.15 16.23
C ALA A 101 16.07 -21.87 16.54
N ASP A 102 15.95 -20.81 15.73
CA ASP A 102 16.65 -19.53 15.90
C ASP A 102 16.12 -18.63 17.02
N THR A 103 17.02 -18.01 17.78
CA THR A 103 16.67 -17.10 18.90
C THR A 103 16.06 -15.77 18.45
N LYS A 104 16.21 -15.43 17.16
CA LYS A 104 15.64 -14.26 16.50
C LYS A 104 15.47 -14.48 14.99
N ASP A 105 14.53 -13.76 14.40
CA ASP A 105 14.32 -13.69 12.95
C ASP A 105 14.13 -12.25 12.48
N SER A 106 14.61 -11.91 11.29
CA SER A 106 14.38 -10.60 10.68
C SER A 106 13.43 -10.71 9.49
N TYR A 107 12.46 -9.81 9.44
CA TYR A 107 11.47 -9.72 8.37
C TYR A 107 11.51 -8.36 7.69
N ASN A 108 11.35 -8.37 6.37
CA ASN A 108 11.13 -7.17 5.57
C ASN A 108 9.65 -7.08 5.24
N LEU A 109 8.99 -6.10 5.84
CA LEU A 109 7.58 -5.83 5.63
C LEU A 109 7.41 -4.80 4.51
N THR A 110 6.43 -5.00 3.64
CA THR A 110 6.10 -4.05 2.56
C THR A 110 4.62 -3.76 2.51
N ALA A 111 4.25 -2.60 2.01
CA ALA A 111 2.87 -2.25 1.68
C ALA A 111 2.74 -2.07 0.17
N SER A 112 1.80 -2.81 -0.42
CA SER A 112 1.52 -2.79 -1.85
C SER A 112 0.16 -2.16 -2.10
N TYR A 113 0.17 -0.98 -2.72
CA TYR A 113 -1.03 -0.31 -3.21
C TYR A 113 -1.36 -0.80 -4.63
N SER A 114 -2.58 -1.29 -4.84
CA SER A 114 -2.98 -1.90 -6.13
C SER A 114 -3.21 -0.88 -7.26
N GLY A 115 -3.19 0.41 -6.98
CA GLY A 115 -3.69 1.43 -7.89
C GLY A 115 -5.21 1.53 -7.88
N ASP A 116 -5.73 2.52 -8.60
CA ASP A 116 -7.15 2.70 -8.88
C ASP A 116 -7.37 3.20 -10.33
N ALA A 117 -8.54 3.78 -10.63
CA ALA A 117 -8.86 4.31 -11.95
C ALA A 117 -7.91 5.43 -12.38
N GLN A 118 -7.47 6.26 -11.43
CA GLN A 118 -6.69 7.48 -11.63
C GLN A 118 -5.20 7.31 -11.30
N ASN A 119 -4.89 6.34 -10.44
CA ASN A 119 -3.60 6.19 -9.80
C ASN A 119 -2.97 4.85 -10.17
N ALA A 120 -1.69 4.86 -10.54
CA ALA A 120 -0.91 3.65 -10.78
C ALA A 120 -0.62 2.93 -9.45
N ALA A 121 -0.40 1.62 -9.54
CA ALA A 121 0.05 0.81 -8.40
C ALA A 121 1.46 1.24 -7.93
N SER A 122 1.73 1.06 -6.64
CA SER A 122 3.07 1.27 -6.06
C SER A 122 3.31 0.36 -4.87
N VAL A 123 4.58 0.16 -4.54
CA VAL A 123 5.02 -0.66 -3.40
C VAL A 123 5.98 0.18 -2.56
N SER A 124 5.88 0.07 -1.24
CA SER A 124 6.77 0.77 -0.32
C SER A 124 8.19 0.22 -0.34
N ALA A 125 9.13 1.03 0.14
CA ALA A 125 10.39 0.49 0.65
C ALA A 125 10.13 -0.53 1.79
N PRO A 126 11.02 -1.51 2.01
CA PRO A 126 10.88 -2.48 3.08
C PRO A 126 11.08 -1.83 4.46
N LEU A 127 10.20 -2.16 5.41
CA LEU A 127 10.38 -1.92 6.84
C LEU A 127 10.96 -3.18 7.48
N SER A 128 12.21 -3.12 7.92
CA SER A 128 12.85 -4.25 8.61
C SER A 128 12.43 -4.31 10.08
N VAL A 129 12.00 -5.49 10.51
CA VAL A 129 11.68 -5.81 11.91
C VAL A 129 12.41 -7.07 12.34
N THR A 130 12.74 -7.18 13.62
CA THR A 130 13.36 -8.35 14.23
C THR A 130 12.45 -8.90 15.31
N VAL A 131 12.07 -10.17 15.17
CA VAL A 131 11.27 -10.88 16.14
C VAL A 131 12.18 -11.74 17.00
N LEU A 132 12.08 -11.60 18.32
CA LEU A 132 12.82 -12.37 19.31
C LEU A 132 11.98 -13.54 19.82
N ARG A 133 12.65 -14.61 20.23
CA ARG A 133 11.99 -15.69 20.96
C ARG A 133 11.66 -15.32 22.38
N ALA A 134 10.46 -15.70 22.80
CA ALA A 134 10.01 -15.56 24.17
C ALA A 134 10.93 -16.27 25.18
N SER A 135 11.52 -17.41 24.82
CA SER A 135 12.42 -18.18 25.69
C SER A 135 13.80 -17.56 25.89
N ASP A 136 14.23 -16.67 24.98
CA ASP A 136 15.56 -16.05 25.02
C ASP A 136 15.54 -14.65 25.63
N VAL A 137 14.36 -14.08 25.88
CA VAL A 137 14.21 -12.82 26.63
C VAL A 137 14.27 -13.13 28.13
N VAL A 138 15.49 -13.23 28.65
CA VAL A 138 15.76 -13.38 30.08
C VAL A 138 15.45 -12.07 30.80
N TYR A 139 14.30 -12.03 31.49
CA TYR A 139 13.93 -11.13 32.59
C TYR A 139 14.35 -9.65 32.49
N ARG A 140 13.43 -8.77 32.07
CA ARG A 140 13.46 -7.35 32.45
C ARG A 140 12.17 -6.98 33.19
N ASN A 141 12.29 -6.67 34.48
CA ASN A 141 11.21 -6.09 35.29
C ASN A 141 10.83 -4.72 34.71
N GLY A 142 9.64 -4.63 34.11
CA GLY A 142 9.12 -3.37 33.56
C GLY A 142 7.95 -3.54 32.59
N PHE A 143 7.09 -4.53 32.81
CA PHE A 143 5.88 -4.75 32.02
C PHE A 143 4.86 -3.64 32.34
N GLU A 144 5.00 -2.48 31.71
CA GLU A 144 3.96 -1.46 31.73
C GLU A 144 2.99 -1.73 30.56
N ALA A 145 1.69 -1.66 30.84
CA ALA A 145 0.64 -1.92 29.87
C ALA A 145 0.65 -0.87 28.74
N GLY A 146 1.40 -1.15 27.68
CA GLY A 146 1.37 -0.40 26.43
C GLY A 146 0.08 -0.66 25.65
N THR A 147 -0.36 0.34 24.88
CA THR A 147 -1.56 0.28 24.05
C THR A 147 -1.63 -1.00 23.21
N LEU A 148 -2.80 -1.67 23.18
CA LEU A 148 -3.12 -2.99 22.61
C LEU A 148 -2.71 -3.24 21.13
N THR A 149 -2.02 -2.30 20.48
CA THR A 149 -1.70 -2.27 19.06
C THR A 149 -0.20 -2.35 18.75
N CYS A 150 0.68 -2.27 19.76
CA CYS A 150 2.12 -2.41 19.58
C CYS A 150 2.69 -3.51 20.49
N PRO A 151 3.72 -4.23 20.04
CA PRO A 151 4.39 -5.22 20.86
C PRO A 151 5.26 -4.49 21.87
N ILE A 152 5.29 -5.04 23.07
CA ILE A 152 6.16 -4.61 24.15
C ILE A 152 7.43 -5.46 24.15
N GLU A 153 8.55 -4.87 24.57
CA GLU A 153 9.85 -5.56 24.70
C GLU A 153 9.78 -6.79 25.61
#